data_AF-A0A5K1FZS2-F1
#
_entry.id   AF-A0A5K1FZS2-F1
#
_cell.length_a   1.000
_cell.length_b   1.000
_cell.length_c   1.000
_cell.angle_alpha   90.00
_cell.angle_beta   90.00
_cell.angle_gamma   90.00
#
_symmetry.space_group_name_H-M   'P 1'
#
loop_
_entity.id
_entity.type
_entity.pdbx_description
1 polymer ?
#
loop_
_entity_poly.entity_id
_entity_poly.type
_entity_poly.pdbx_seq_one_letter_code
_entity_poly.pdbx_strand_id
1 'polypeptide(L)' 'VSAQDLADTYQPPFQSCVEQGQASGIMCSYNRVNGVPSCADYNLLSATARQHWGFNG' A
#
# COMPACT_ATOMS: atom_id res chain seq x y z
N VAL A 1 8.03 -4.90 11.51
CA VAL A 1 8.53 -5.04 10.13
C VAL A 1 9.28 -3.77 9.78
N SER A 2 10.45 -3.85 9.14
CA SER A 2 11.19 -2.63 8.81
C SER A 2 10.57 -1.92 7.61
N ALA A 3 10.94 -0.64 7.42
CA ALA A 3 10.53 0.10 6.23
C ALA A 3 11.09 -0.55 4.95
N GLN A 4 12.31 -1.09 5.02
CA GLN A 4 12.95 -1.80 3.92
C GLN A 4 12.17 -3.06 3.53
N ASP A 5 11.76 -3.87 4.52
CA ASP A 5 10.99 -5.09 4.23
C ASP A 5 9.67 -4.77 3.53
N LEU A 6 8.99 -3.69 3.97
CA LEU A 6 7.76 -3.23 3.35
C LEU A 6 7.98 -2.83 1.90
N ALA A 7 9.01 -2.00 1.63
CA ALA A 7 9.30 -1.50 0.30
C ALA A 7 9.80 -2.58 -0.67
N ASP A 8 10.62 -3.53 -0.19
CA ASP A 8 11.28 -4.50 -1.07
C ASP A 8 10.49 -5.79 -1.25
N THR A 9 9.71 -6.20 -0.24
CA THR A 9 9.08 -7.52 -0.23
C THR A 9 7.56 -7.43 -0.31
N TYR A 10 6.92 -6.61 0.53
CA TYR A 10 5.46 -6.67 0.68
C TYR A 10 4.70 -5.77 -0.28
N GLN A 11 5.22 -4.58 -0.57
CA GLN A 11 4.56 -3.57 -1.40
C GLN A 11 4.72 -3.74 -2.93
N PRO A 12 5.85 -4.24 -3.48
CA PRO A 12 6.08 -4.27 -4.93
C PRO A 12 4.99 -4.97 -5.77
N PRO A 13 4.38 -6.09 -5.31
CA PRO A 13 3.27 -6.70 -6.04
C PRO A 13 2.08 -5.76 -6.19
N PHE A 14 1.72 -5.04 -5.13
CA PHE A 14 0.60 -4.07 -5.15
C PHE A 14 0.94 -2.84 -5.98
N GLN A 15 2.17 -2.33 -5.87
CA GLN A 15 2.64 -1.23 -6.72
C GLN A 15 2.52 -1.59 -8.20
N SER A 16 2.95 -2.79 -8.59
CA SER A 16 2.85 -3.26 -9.97
C SER A 16 1.39 -3.40 -10.42
N CYS A 17 0.50 -3.87 -9.55
CA CYS A 17 -0.95 -3.91 -9.83
C CYS A 17 -1.54 -2.51 -10.06
N VAL A 18 -1.07 -1.49 -9.34
CA VAL A 18 -1.52 -0.10 -9.53
C VAL A 18 -0.94 0.48 -10.82
N GLU A 19 0.38 0.49 -10.95
CA GLU A 19 1.08 1.20 -12.03
C GLU A 19 0.90 0.51 -13.38
N GLN A 20 1.04 -0.81 -13.44
CA GLN A 20 0.96 -1.59 -14.69
C GLN A 20 -0.44 -2.18 -14.88
N GLY A 21 -1.02 -2.72 -13.81
CA GLY A 21 -2.32 -3.37 -13.85
C GLY A 21 -3.51 -2.41 -13.85
N GLN A 22 -3.30 -1.11 -13.57
CA GLN A 22 -4.35 -0.08 -13.50
C GLN A 22 -5.51 -0.53 -12.59
N ALA A 23 -5.17 -1.09 -11.43
CA ALA A 23 -6.14 -1.59 -10.46
C ALA A 23 -7.19 -0.52 -10.12
N SER A 24 -8.46 -0.92 -10.10
CA SER A 24 -9.60 -0.04 -9.80
C SER A 24 -9.95 0.04 -8.32
N GLY A 25 -9.32 -0.80 -7.48
CA GLY A 25 -9.62 -0.89 -6.06
C GLY A 25 -8.46 -1.51 -5.28
N ILE A 26 -8.26 -1.04 -4.05
CA ILE A 26 -7.34 -1.63 -3.07
C ILE A 26 -8.13 -1.94 -1.80
N MET A 27 -7.95 -3.14 -1.26
CA MET A 27 -8.53 -3.53 0.04
C MET A 27 -7.43 -3.51 1.10
N CYS A 28 -7.68 -2.81 2.20
CA CYS A 28 -6.82 -2.86 3.38
C CYS A 28 -6.95 -4.19 4.13
N SER A 29 -5.89 -4.63 4.78
CA SER A 29 -5.92 -5.82 5.61
C SER A 29 -6.52 -5.54 7.00
N TYR A 30 -7.05 -6.57 7.65
CA TYR A 30 -7.61 -6.46 9.01
C TYR A 30 -6.54 -6.32 10.11
N ASN A 31 -5.31 -6.76 9.84
CA ASN A 31 -4.25 -6.74 10.83
C ASN A 31 -3.70 -5.32 11.04
N ARG A 32 -2.85 -5.21 12.07
CA ARG A 32 -2.01 -4.03 12.29
C ARG A 32 -0.64 -4.27 11.70
N VAL A 33 -0.05 -3.24 11.08
CA VAL A 33 1.36 -3.22 10.69
C VAL A 33 2.04 -2.21 11.60
N ASN A 34 3.06 -2.64 12.34
CA ASN A 34 3.78 -1.79 13.29
C ASN A 34 2.85 -1.03 14.28
N GLY A 35 1.76 -1.68 14.71
CA GLY A 35 0.79 -1.13 15.68
C GLY A 35 -0.39 -0.36 15.08
N VAL A 36 -0.31 0.03 13.81
CA VAL A 36 -1.34 0.81 13.12
C VAL A 36 -2.25 -0.13 12.31
N PRO A 37 -3.58 -0.05 12.45
CA PRO A 37 -4.50 -0.80 11.58
C PRO A 37 -4.33 -0.37 10.12
N SER A 38 -4.17 -1.32 9.20
CA SER A 38 -3.88 -0.99 7.79
C SER A 38 -4.93 -0.11 7.13
N CYS A 39 -6.21 -0.27 7.50
CA CYS A 39 -7.31 0.56 6.98
C CYS A 39 -7.31 2.00 7.49
N ALA A 40 -6.57 2.28 8.57
CA ALA A 40 -6.44 3.61 9.16
C ALA A 40 -5.03 4.20 8.95
N ASP A 41 -4.17 3.52 8.20
CA ASP A 41 -2.80 3.97 7.95
C ASP A 41 -2.78 4.96 6.77
N TYR A 42 -2.68 6.25 7.10
CA TYR A 42 -2.56 7.32 6.12
C TYR A 42 -1.31 7.21 5.25
N ASN A 43 -0.18 6.79 5.83
CA ASN A 43 1.07 6.67 5.09
C ASN A 43 0.95 5.59 4.01
N LEU A 44 0.32 4.46 4.34
CA LEU A 44 0.11 3.38 3.38
C LEU A 44 -0.92 3.73 2.30
N LEU A 45 -2.13 4.15 2.69
CA LEU A 45 -3.25 4.29 1.75
C LEU A 45 -3.22 5.60 0.96
N SER A 46 -2.72 6.69 1.54
CA SER A 46 -2.71 8.00 0.88
C SER A 46 -1.31 8.37 0.39
N ALA A 47 -0.31 8.40 1.26
CA ALA A 47 1.02 8.84 0.85
C ALA A 47 1.69 7.85 -0.12
N THR A 48 1.62 6.55 0.16
CA THR A 48 2.20 5.54 -0.72
C THR A 48 1.28 5.22 -1.89
N ALA A 49 0.10 4.64 -1.65
CA ALA A 49 -0.73 4.16 -2.76
C ALA A 49 -1.23 5.28 -3.69
N ARG A 50 -1.80 6.37 -3.15
CA ARG A 50 -2.36 7.45 -3.98
C ARG A 50 -1.31 8.42 -4.51
N GLN A 51 -0.40 8.91 -3.66
CA GLN A 51 0.56 9.94 -4.08
C GLN A 51 1.79 9.34 -4.76
N HIS A 52 2.36 8.26 -4.25
CA HIS A 52 3.58 7.68 -4.81
C HIS A 52 3.31 6.77 -6.02
N TRP A 53 2.37 5.83 -5.89
CA TRP A 53 2.04 4.89 -6.98
C TRP A 53 0.99 5.44 -7.95
N GLY A 54 0.35 6.57 -7.65
CA GLY A 54 -0.66 7.18 -8.51
C GLY A 54 -1.99 6.42 -8.55
N PHE A 55 -2.37 5.72 -7.48
CA PHE A 55 -3.65 5.02 -7.39
C PHE A 55 -4.84 6.01 -7.41
N ASN A 56 -5.78 5.80 -8.33
CA ASN A 56 -6.93 6.70 -8.57
C ASN A 56 -8.29 6.11 -8.20
N GLY A 57 -8.32 4.98 -7.48
CA GLY A 57 -9.55 4.33 -6.99
C GLY A 57 -9.96 4.71 -5.58
#